data_AF-A0A1Z5KZ88-F1
#
_entry.id   AF-A0A1Z5KZ88-F1
#
_cell.length_a   1.000
_cell.length_b   1.000
_cell.length_c   1.000
_cell.angle_alpha   90.00
_cell.angle_beta   90.00
_cell.angle_gamma   90.00
#
_symmetry.space_group_name_H-M   'P 1'
#
loop_
_entity.id
_entity.type
_entity.pdbx_description
1 polymer ?
#
loop_
_entity_poly.entity_id
_entity_poly.type
_entity_poly.pdbx_seq_one_letter_code
_entity_poly.pdbx_strand_id
1 'polypeptide(L)'
;MYKSWMQNPSSVHKSWDAFFRGATAGLPPGQAYQAPPLGPVALPLRHMPVQAAAGAVATASQAVAVAPYTPTQAAPRDIDDHLSVQAIIRSYQVRGHLAARIDPLGITTSSAYSPLNRDQLHTPEVVLRNYKLEEKDMDRLFKLPSTTFIGGEENVLPLREILRRLENIYCNTIGVEYMFINDLDQCNWIREKFEA
;
A
#
# COMPACT_ATOMS: atom_id res chain seq x y z
N MET A 1 -13.08 3.08 32.26
CA MET A 1 -14.30 2.91 31.44
C MET A 1 -15.37 2.10 32.18
N TYR A 2 -15.20 0.78 32.41
CA TYR A 2 -16.22 -0.03 33.12
C TYR A 2 -16.56 0.48 34.53
N LYS A 3 -15.56 0.84 35.35
CA LYS A 3 -15.78 1.40 36.70
C LYS A 3 -16.56 2.72 36.69
N SER A 4 -16.34 3.56 35.67
CA SER A 4 -17.06 4.83 35.48
C SER A 4 -18.51 4.58 35.02
N TRP A 5 -18.70 3.58 34.16
CA TRP A 5 -20.02 3.12 33.72
C TRP A 5 -20.87 2.55 34.88
N MET A 6 -20.26 1.82 35.81
CA MET A 6 -20.96 1.33 37.02
C MET A 6 -21.51 2.46 37.90
N GLN A 7 -20.86 3.61 37.93
CA GLN A 7 -21.32 4.78 38.68
C GLN A 7 -22.34 5.60 37.89
N ASN A 8 -22.13 5.72 36.58
CA ASN A 8 -23.05 6.39 35.67
C ASN A 8 -23.04 5.73 34.28
N PRO A 9 -24.12 5.03 33.88
CA PRO A 9 -24.21 4.37 32.58
C PRO A 9 -24.09 5.32 31.36
N SER A 10 -24.43 6.60 31.52
CA SER A 10 -24.33 7.60 30.44
C SER A 10 -22.91 8.17 30.27
N SER A 11 -21.94 7.73 31.09
CA SER A 11 -20.55 8.18 31.01
C SER A 11 -19.79 7.61 29.82
N VAL A 12 -20.38 6.63 29.13
CA VAL A 12 -19.78 5.97 27.95
C VAL A 12 -20.73 6.03 26.76
N HIS A 13 -20.17 5.90 25.56
CA HIS A 13 -20.94 5.82 24.33
C HIS A 13 -21.93 4.63 24.35
N LYS A 14 -23.08 4.77 23.67
CA LYS A 14 -24.18 3.76 23.70
C LYS A 14 -23.75 2.34 23.30
N SER A 15 -22.77 2.21 22.41
CA SER A 15 -22.21 0.90 22.03
C SER A 15 -21.48 0.22 23.19
N TRP A 16 -20.79 0.99 24.02
CA TRP A 16 -20.11 0.50 25.22
C TRP A 16 -21.09 0.21 26.36
N ASP A 17 -22.14 1.01 26.47
CA ASP A 17 -23.23 0.80 27.43
C ASP A 17 -23.96 -0.54 27.15
N ALA A 18 -24.27 -0.83 25.88
CA ALA A 18 -24.81 -2.13 25.47
C ALA A 18 -23.85 -3.29 25.76
N PHE A 19 -22.56 -3.10 25.47
CA PHE A 19 -21.53 -4.10 25.74
C PHE A 19 -21.40 -4.44 27.22
N PHE A 20 -21.31 -3.42 28.09
CA PHE A 20 -21.16 -3.65 29.53
C PHE A 20 -22.40 -4.30 30.14
N ARG A 21 -23.61 -3.95 29.69
CA ARG A 21 -24.82 -4.68 30.10
C ARG A 21 -24.78 -6.14 29.71
N GLY A 22 -24.36 -6.46 28.49
CA GLY A 22 -24.21 -7.84 28.03
C GLY A 22 -23.18 -8.63 28.85
N ALA A 23 -22.05 -7.99 29.16
CA ALA A 23 -21.00 -8.59 29.98
C ALA A 23 -21.44 -8.81 31.44
N THR A 24 -22.13 -7.84 32.06
CA THR A 24 -22.64 -7.96 33.45
C THR A 24 -23.79 -8.96 33.56
N ALA A 25 -24.57 -9.15 32.49
CA ALA A 25 -25.61 -10.18 32.40
C ALA A 25 -25.07 -11.62 32.26
N GLY A 26 -23.74 -11.80 32.24
CA GLY A 26 -23.10 -13.12 32.20
C GLY A 26 -23.01 -13.74 30.81
N LEU A 27 -23.10 -12.94 29.73
CA LEU A 27 -22.92 -13.45 28.39
C LEU A 27 -21.48 -13.97 28.17
N PRO A 28 -21.31 -15.06 27.38
CA PRO A 28 -19.99 -15.58 27.05
C PRO A 28 -19.10 -14.52 26.38
N PRO A 29 -17.76 -14.60 26.57
CA PRO A 29 -16.82 -13.72 25.87
C PRO A 29 -17.05 -13.75 24.36
N GLY A 30 -17.25 -12.58 23.75
CA GLY A 30 -17.54 -12.43 22.31
C GLY A 30 -19.02 -12.21 21.97
N GLN A 31 -19.97 -12.51 22.87
CA GLN A 31 -21.40 -12.25 22.66
C GLN A 31 -21.91 -10.96 23.31
N ALA A 32 -21.09 -10.31 24.15
CA ALA A 32 -21.45 -9.03 24.75
C ALA A 32 -21.48 -7.87 23.73
N TYR A 33 -20.78 -7.99 22.60
CA TYR A 33 -20.81 -6.98 21.55
C TYR A 33 -22.03 -7.17 20.64
N GLN A 34 -22.81 -6.12 20.47
CA GLN A 34 -23.88 -6.07 19.48
C GLN A 34 -23.55 -5.01 18.44
N ALA A 35 -23.40 -5.44 17.18
CA ALA A 35 -23.23 -4.51 16.08
C ALA A 35 -24.46 -3.59 15.98
N PRO A 36 -24.28 -2.30 15.66
CA PRO A 36 -25.41 -1.41 15.40
C PRO A 36 -26.31 -2.01 14.32
N PRO A 37 -27.65 -1.90 14.42
CA PRO A 37 -28.53 -2.37 13.37
C PRO A 37 -28.16 -1.64 12.07
N LEU A 38 -27.64 -2.39 11.10
CA LEU A 38 -27.44 -1.88 9.75
C LEU A 38 -28.85 -1.59 9.20
N GLY A 39 -29.06 -0.36 8.72
CA GLY A 39 -30.23 -0.03 7.89
C GLY A 39 -30.32 -0.95 6.66
N PRO A 40 -31.34 -0.81 5.79
CA PRO A 40 -31.75 -1.82 4.81
C PRO A 40 -30.78 -1.93 3.61
N VAL A 41 -29.53 -2.31 3.87
CA VAL A 41 -28.54 -2.71 2.88
C VAL A 41 -27.92 -4.01 3.38
N ALA A 42 -28.76 -5.04 3.43
CA ALA A 42 -28.31 -6.41 3.63
C ALA A 42 -27.71 -6.91 2.30
N LEU A 43 -26.39 -6.89 2.17
CA LEU A 43 -25.71 -7.77 1.22
C LEU A 43 -25.50 -9.12 1.92
N PRO A 44 -26.11 -10.22 1.46
CA PRO A 44 -25.86 -11.53 2.03
C PRO A 44 -24.49 -12.01 1.55
N LEU A 45 -23.50 -11.94 2.43
CA LEU A 45 -22.28 -12.75 2.34
C LEU A 45 -22.66 -14.22 2.61
N ARG A 46 -23.11 -14.93 1.58
CA ARG A 46 -23.25 -16.38 1.61
C ARG A 46 -22.96 -16.99 0.23
N HIS A 47 -21.88 -17.79 0.21
CA HIS A 47 -21.54 -18.88 -0.70
C HIS A 47 -21.59 -18.65 -2.23
N MET A 48 -20.43 -18.68 -2.89
CA MET A 48 -20.32 -18.86 -4.34
C MET A 48 -19.63 -20.20 -4.61
N PRO A 49 -20.28 -21.16 -5.30
CA PRO A 49 -19.64 -22.38 -5.77
C PRO A 49 -18.88 -22.11 -7.08
N VAL A 50 -17.76 -22.81 -7.23
CA VAL A 50 -16.89 -22.81 -8.41
C VAL A 50 -17.53 -23.64 -9.52
N GLN A 51 -17.90 -23.03 -10.66
CA GLN A 51 -18.07 -23.75 -11.93
C GLN A 51 -17.68 -22.88 -13.14
N ALA A 52 -17.14 -23.59 -14.13
CA ALA A 52 -16.41 -23.14 -15.30
C ALA A 52 -17.30 -22.81 -16.52
N ALA A 53 -16.78 -21.96 -17.42
CA ALA A 53 -16.99 -21.95 -18.88
C ALA A 53 -15.99 -20.93 -19.48
N ALA A 54 -14.95 -21.33 -20.22
CA ALA A 54 -14.92 -21.81 -21.60
C ALA A 54 -15.22 -20.72 -22.66
N GLY A 55 -14.14 -20.21 -23.28
CA GLY A 55 -14.04 -19.96 -24.72
C GLY A 55 -14.56 -18.63 -25.27
N ALA A 56 -13.64 -17.81 -25.81
CA ALA A 56 -13.70 -17.34 -27.21
C ALA A 56 -12.41 -16.59 -27.56
N VAL A 57 -11.75 -17.09 -28.61
CA VAL A 57 -10.62 -16.48 -29.31
C VAL A 57 -11.15 -15.41 -30.25
N ALA A 58 -10.54 -14.22 -30.25
CA ALA A 58 -10.67 -13.26 -31.34
C ALA A 58 -9.32 -12.59 -31.60
N THR A 59 -8.86 -12.75 -32.83
CA THR A 59 -7.69 -12.16 -33.47
C THR A 59 -7.90 -10.68 -33.79
N ALA A 60 -6.89 -9.82 -33.60
CA ALA A 60 -6.32 -8.91 -34.61
C ALA A 60 -5.61 -7.67 -34.00
N SER A 61 -4.31 -7.60 -34.29
CA SER A 61 -3.50 -6.46 -34.77
C SER A 61 -3.73 -5.00 -34.30
N GLN A 62 -2.68 -4.47 -33.66
CA GLN A 62 -2.05 -3.15 -33.76
C GLN A 62 -2.89 -1.85 -33.65
N ALA A 63 -2.59 -1.06 -32.61
CA ALA A 63 -1.99 0.29 -32.72
C ALA A 63 -1.70 0.83 -31.31
N VAL A 64 -0.49 1.34 -31.08
CA VAL A 64 -0.11 2.05 -29.85
C VAL A 64 -0.61 3.49 -29.97
N ALA A 65 -1.73 3.77 -29.30
CA ALA A 65 -2.20 5.14 -29.07
C ALA A 65 -2.08 5.41 -27.57
N VAL A 66 -1.33 6.45 -27.19
CA VAL A 66 -1.29 6.95 -25.82
C VAL A 66 -2.65 7.61 -25.55
N ALA A 67 -3.55 6.84 -24.93
CA ALA A 67 -4.90 7.29 -24.62
C ALA A 67 -4.91 8.12 -23.32
N PRO A 68 -5.71 9.20 -23.25
CA PRO A 68 -5.92 9.94 -22.01
C PRO A 68 -6.57 9.04 -20.95
N TYR A 69 -6.08 9.13 -19.72
CA TYR A 69 -6.56 8.37 -18.56
C TYR A 69 -8.04 8.68 -18.29
N THR A 70 -8.95 7.81 -18.74
CA THR A 70 -10.33 7.73 -18.27
C THR A 70 -10.40 6.71 -17.13
N PRO A 71 -11.03 7.03 -15.98
CA PRO A 71 -11.18 6.10 -14.88
C PRO A 71 -12.27 5.08 -15.23
N THR A 72 -11.94 4.13 -16.11
CA THR A 72 -12.75 2.93 -16.33
C THR A 72 -12.69 2.10 -15.05
N GLN A 73 -13.82 1.49 -14.66
CA GLN A 73 -13.88 0.57 -13.52
C GLN A 73 -12.70 -0.41 -13.58
N ALA A 74 -11.74 -0.22 -12.68
CA ALA A 74 -10.48 -0.95 -12.65
C ALA A 74 -10.79 -2.45 -12.56
N ALA A 75 -10.19 -3.25 -13.44
CA ALA A 75 -10.31 -4.69 -13.31
C ALA A 75 -9.76 -5.10 -11.94
N PRO A 76 -10.22 -6.19 -11.30
CA PRO A 76 -9.72 -6.60 -9.98
C PRO A 76 -8.19 -6.69 -9.89
N ARG A 77 -7.52 -7.06 -11.00
CA ARG A 77 -6.06 -7.06 -11.10
C ARG A 77 -5.42 -5.67 -11.04
N ASP A 78 -6.06 -4.66 -11.60
CA ASP A 78 -5.52 -3.29 -11.56
C ASP A 78 -5.48 -2.76 -10.11
N ILE A 79 -6.47 -3.11 -9.29
CA ILE A 79 -6.49 -2.72 -7.87
C ILE A 79 -5.32 -3.38 -7.12
N ASP A 80 -5.11 -4.68 -7.30
CA ASP A 80 -4.00 -5.41 -6.69
C ASP A 80 -2.64 -4.84 -7.13
N ASP A 81 -2.52 -4.45 -8.40
CA ASP A 81 -1.31 -3.85 -8.94
C ASP A 81 -1.06 -2.45 -8.35
N HIS A 82 -2.11 -1.61 -8.24
CA HIS A 82 -2.00 -0.31 -7.56
C HIS A 82 -1.61 -0.44 -6.09
N LEU A 83 -2.16 -1.41 -5.37
CA LEU A 83 -1.77 -1.70 -3.98
C LEU A 83 -0.32 -2.19 -3.90
N SER A 84 0.12 -2.98 -4.88
CA SER A 84 1.52 -3.42 -4.99
C SER A 84 2.45 -2.23 -5.19
N VAL A 85 2.12 -1.29 -6.08
CA VAL A 85 2.89 -0.06 -6.29
C VAL A 85 2.93 0.82 -5.03
N GLN A 86 1.82 0.97 -4.32
CA GLN A 86 1.79 1.71 -3.06
C GLN A 86 2.70 1.05 -2.01
N ALA A 87 2.68 -0.28 -1.92
CA ALA A 87 3.53 -1.03 -1.01
C ALA A 87 5.01 -0.93 -1.39
N ILE A 88 5.35 -0.91 -2.68
CA ILE A 88 6.70 -0.64 -3.19
C ILE A 88 7.19 0.73 -2.69
N ILE A 89 6.45 1.80 -2.98
CA ILE A 89 6.79 3.16 -2.54
C ILE A 89 7.04 3.17 -1.03
N ARG A 90 6.12 2.58 -0.26
CA ARG A 90 6.24 2.51 1.20
C ARG A 90 7.50 1.77 1.64
N SER A 91 7.88 0.70 0.94
CA SER A 91 9.05 -0.08 1.29
C SER A 91 10.36 0.71 1.07
N TYR A 92 10.46 1.48 -0.01
CA TYR A 92 11.60 2.39 -0.22
C TYR A 92 11.68 3.46 0.88
N GLN A 93 10.55 4.07 1.26
CA GLN A 93 10.51 5.07 2.33
C GLN A 93 10.99 4.52 3.68
N VAL A 94 10.70 3.24 3.98
CA VAL A 94 11.04 2.62 5.27
C VAL A 94 12.43 1.97 5.26
N ARG A 95 12.83 1.36 4.14
CA ARG A 95 13.99 0.45 4.07
C ARG A 95 15.00 0.82 2.99
N GLY A 96 14.73 1.82 2.15
CA GLY A 96 15.61 2.17 1.05
C GLY A 96 17.03 2.56 1.50
N HIS A 97 17.17 3.16 2.68
CA HIS A 97 18.47 3.46 3.28
C HIS A 97 19.37 2.22 3.47
N LEU A 98 18.81 1.01 3.60
CA LEU A 98 19.57 -0.25 3.69
C LEU A 98 20.23 -0.62 2.35
N ALA A 99 19.64 -0.16 1.24
CA ALA A 99 20.15 -0.35 -0.11
C ALA A 99 20.95 0.87 -0.62
N ALA A 100 21.15 1.91 0.21
CA ALA A 100 21.88 3.11 -0.17
C ALA A 100 23.39 2.86 -0.29
N ARG A 101 24.01 3.46 -1.30
CA ARG A 101 25.46 3.41 -1.56
C ARG A 101 26.19 4.44 -0.70
N ILE A 102 26.21 4.20 0.61
CA ILE A 102 26.85 5.07 1.60
C ILE A 102 28.33 4.73 1.84
N ASP A 103 28.77 3.56 1.39
CA ASP A 103 30.14 3.07 1.60
C ASP A 103 31.05 3.37 0.40
N PRO A 104 32.00 4.31 0.54
CA PRO A 104 32.93 4.66 -0.54
C PRO A 104 33.95 3.57 -0.84
N LEU A 105 34.19 2.64 0.09
CA LEU A 105 35.14 1.54 -0.09
C LEU A 105 34.50 0.33 -0.77
N GLY A 106 33.16 0.29 -0.86
CA GLY A 106 32.42 -0.81 -1.48
C GLY A 106 32.59 -2.15 -0.77
N ILE A 107 32.92 -2.12 0.53
CA ILE A 107 33.09 -3.33 1.36
C ILE A 107 31.72 -3.88 1.76
N THR A 108 30.79 -2.98 2.08
CA THR A 108 29.39 -3.31 2.32
C THR A 108 28.72 -3.63 0.98
N THR A 109 28.08 -4.80 0.89
CA THR A 109 27.39 -5.28 -0.31
C THR A 109 26.05 -4.56 -0.54
N SER A 110 25.96 -3.26 -0.24
CA SER A 110 24.77 -2.44 -0.50
C SER A 110 24.44 -2.33 -1.99
N SER A 111 25.45 -2.44 -2.86
CA SER A 111 25.30 -2.43 -4.32
C SER A 111 24.60 -3.66 -4.91
N ALA A 112 24.45 -4.75 -4.15
CA ALA A 112 23.72 -5.96 -4.61
C ALA A 112 22.19 -5.78 -4.61
N TYR A 113 21.72 -4.54 -4.40
CA TYR A 113 20.34 -4.23 -4.04
C TYR A 113 19.67 -3.17 -4.95
N SER A 114 20.19 -2.89 -6.17
CA SER A 114 19.48 -2.02 -7.13
C SER A 114 18.70 -2.84 -8.16
N PRO A 115 17.37 -2.67 -8.28
CA PRO A 115 16.54 -3.30 -9.31
C PRO A 115 16.98 -3.01 -10.75
N LEU A 116 17.68 -1.90 -10.98
CA LEU A 116 18.11 -1.49 -12.32
C LEU A 116 19.44 -2.10 -12.75
N ASN A 117 20.14 -2.85 -11.87
CA ASN A 117 21.37 -3.52 -12.21
C ASN A 117 21.09 -4.91 -12.82
N ARG A 118 20.88 -4.91 -14.14
CA ARG A 118 20.38 -6.02 -14.96
C ARG A 118 21.22 -7.31 -14.89
N ASP A 119 22.48 -7.23 -14.47
CA ASP A 119 23.38 -8.38 -14.32
C ASP A 119 23.22 -9.13 -12.98
N GLN A 120 22.48 -8.58 -12.02
CA GLN A 120 22.14 -9.24 -10.77
C GLN A 120 20.63 -9.17 -10.58
N LEU A 121 19.94 -10.12 -11.22
CA LEU A 121 18.49 -10.30 -11.25
C LEU A 121 17.88 -10.73 -9.90
N HIS A 122 18.46 -10.24 -8.80
CA HIS A 122 17.94 -10.33 -7.46
C HIS A 122 17.73 -8.90 -6.98
N THR A 123 16.59 -8.30 -7.36
CA THR A 123 16.05 -7.16 -6.61
C THR A 123 16.20 -7.45 -5.12
N PRO A 124 16.63 -6.48 -4.30
CA PRO A 124 16.80 -6.74 -2.88
C PRO A 124 15.46 -7.21 -2.32
N GLU A 125 15.40 -8.46 -1.90
CA GLU A 125 14.31 -8.97 -1.07
C GLU A 125 14.10 -8.06 0.16
N VAL A 126 15.15 -7.31 0.53
CA VAL A 126 15.17 -6.29 1.58
C VAL A 126 14.21 -5.12 1.33
N VAL A 127 14.09 -4.61 0.08
CA VAL A 127 13.24 -3.45 -0.24
C VAL A 127 12.02 -3.87 -1.08
N LEU A 128 12.14 -4.81 -1.99
CA LEU A 128 11.03 -5.27 -2.81
C LEU A 128 10.58 -6.66 -2.33
N ARG A 129 9.67 -6.71 -1.36
CA ARG A 129 9.05 -7.97 -0.95
C ARG A 129 8.14 -8.48 -2.07
N ASN A 130 8.62 -9.42 -2.88
CA ASN A 130 7.84 -10.31 -3.77
C ASN A 130 6.54 -9.69 -4.35
N TYR A 131 6.65 -8.53 -5.00
CA TYR A 131 5.51 -7.91 -5.66
C TYR A 131 5.27 -8.56 -7.02
N LYS A 132 4.00 -8.72 -7.42
CA LYS A 132 3.60 -9.42 -8.66
C LYS A 132 3.67 -8.51 -9.91
N LEU A 133 4.65 -7.61 -9.96
CA LEU A 133 4.86 -6.74 -11.11
C LEU A 133 6.00 -7.30 -11.96
N GLU A 134 5.73 -7.50 -13.25
CA GLU A 134 6.69 -8.05 -14.19
C GLU A 134 7.26 -6.93 -15.08
N GLU A 135 8.30 -7.24 -15.86
CA GLU A 135 8.91 -6.28 -16.80
C GLU A 135 7.89 -5.71 -17.81
N LYS A 136 6.86 -6.50 -18.16
CA LYS A 136 5.76 -6.06 -19.05
C LYS A 136 4.95 -4.89 -18.47
N ASP A 137 5.00 -4.69 -17.15
CA ASP A 137 4.24 -3.68 -16.43
C ASP A 137 5.02 -2.36 -16.27
N MET A 138 6.28 -2.31 -16.69
CA MET A 138 7.17 -1.15 -16.52
C MET A 138 6.66 0.11 -17.21
N ASP A 139 5.99 -0.04 -18.35
CA ASP A 139 5.43 1.06 -19.13
C ASP A 139 3.95 1.34 -18.79
N ARG A 140 3.35 0.59 -17.84
CA ARG A 140 1.99 0.85 -17.35
C ARG A 140 1.98 2.07 -16.44
N LEU A 141 0.93 2.88 -16.57
CA LEU A 141 0.71 4.08 -15.77
C LEU A 141 0.02 3.74 -14.45
N PHE A 142 0.58 4.26 -13.35
CA PHE A 142 0.04 4.10 -12.01
C PHE A 142 -0.23 5.44 -11.38
N LYS A 143 -1.41 5.58 -10.75
CA LYS A 143 -1.74 6.73 -9.91
C LYS A 143 -0.93 6.67 -8.63
N LEU A 144 -0.28 7.77 -8.28
CA LEU A 144 0.50 7.88 -7.06
C LEU A 144 -0.41 8.03 -5.84
N PRO A 145 -0.06 7.41 -4.70
CA PRO A 145 -0.76 7.64 -3.44
C PRO A 145 -0.49 9.06 -2.93
N SER A 146 -1.40 9.62 -2.13
CA SER A 146 -1.19 10.94 -1.50
C SER A 146 -0.08 10.96 -0.45
N THR A 147 0.52 9.80 -0.15
CA THR A 147 1.60 9.62 0.83
C THR A 147 2.99 9.74 0.20
N THR A 148 3.09 10.24 -1.03
CA THR A 148 4.35 10.46 -1.73
C THR A 148 4.30 11.75 -2.55
N PHE A 149 5.46 12.40 -2.70
CA PHE A 149 5.67 13.59 -3.52
C PHE A 149 6.56 13.31 -4.74
N ILE A 150 6.94 12.04 -5.00
CA ILE A 150 7.80 11.66 -6.14
C ILE A 150 7.25 12.09 -7.51
N GLY A 151 5.96 12.40 -7.58
CA GLY A 151 5.28 12.89 -8.77
C GLY A 151 5.50 14.37 -9.08
N GLY A 152 5.91 15.17 -8.11
CA GLY A 152 5.85 16.63 -8.22
C GLY A 152 4.42 17.08 -8.54
N GLU A 153 4.23 17.69 -9.71
CA GLU A 153 2.91 18.10 -10.21
C GLU A 153 2.11 16.94 -10.83
N GLU A 154 2.79 15.84 -11.19
CA GLU A 154 2.18 14.69 -11.85
C GLU A 154 1.65 13.68 -10.83
N ASN A 155 0.35 13.36 -10.92
CA ASN A 155 -0.29 12.37 -10.04
C ASN A 155 -0.28 10.94 -10.61
N VAL A 156 0.24 10.77 -11.83
CA VAL A 156 0.26 9.49 -12.55
C VAL A 156 1.61 9.36 -13.24
N LEU A 157 2.33 8.28 -12.96
CA LEU A 157 3.64 8.00 -13.52
C LEU A 157 3.71 6.54 -14.02
N PRO A 158 4.53 6.24 -15.05
CA PRO A 158 4.82 4.87 -15.41
C PRO A 158 5.64 4.19 -14.31
N LEU A 159 5.46 2.87 -14.13
CA LEU A 159 6.16 2.11 -13.08
C LEU A 159 7.69 2.26 -13.16
N ARG A 160 8.25 2.27 -14.37
CA ARG A 160 9.69 2.48 -14.59
C ARG A 160 10.16 3.82 -14.01
N GLU A 161 9.36 4.87 -14.15
CA GLU A 161 9.69 6.19 -13.62
C GLU A 161 9.60 6.21 -12.10
N ILE A 162 8.56 5.60 -11.54
CA ILE A 162 8.37 5.47 -10.09
C ILE A 162 9.59 4.81 -9.45
N LEU A 163 10.00 3.64 -9.96
CA LEU A 163 11.16 2.90 -9.44
C LEU A 163 12.45 3.71 -9.57
N ARG A 164 12.68 4.36 -10.72
CA ARG A 164 13.87 5.18 -10.95
C ARG A 164 13.96 6.34 -9.94
N ARG A 165 12.85 7.06 -9.71
CA ARG A 165 12.82 8.17 -8.74
C ARG A 165 13.07 7.66 -7.32
N LEU A 166 12.40 6.58 -6.91
CA LEU A 166 12.60 5.98 -5.59
C LEU A 166 14.04 5.52 -5.36
N GLU A 167 14.66 4.87 -6.35
CA GLU A 167 16.07 4.47 -6.28
C GLU A 167 17.01 5.66 -6.14
N ASN A 168 16.76 6.74 -6.91
CA ASN A 168 17.59 7.93 -6.85
C ASN A 168 17.49 8.66 -5.49
N ILE A 169 16.30 8.66 -4.88
CA ILE A 169 16.05 9.36 -3.61
C ILE A 169 16.55 8.54 -2.42
N TYR A 170 16.21 7.25 -2.36
CA TYR A 170 16.39 6.45 -1.16
C TYR A 170 17.60 5.50 -1.19
N CYS A 171 18.11 5.16 -2.38
CA CYS A 171 19.15 4.14 -2.55
C CYS A 171 20.46 4.69 -3.16
N ASN A 172 20.59 6.01 -3.30
CA ASN A 172 21.79 6.63 -3.88
C ASN A 172 22.87 6.84 -2.79
N THR A 173 23.65 7.91 -2.85
CA THR A 173 24.75 8.18 -1.90
C THR A 173 24.30 8.65 -0.52
N ILE A 174 23.00 8.87 -0.32
CA ILE A 174 22.41 9.31 0.94
C ILE A 174 21.37 8.28 1.36
N GLY A 175 21.51 7.73 2.58
CA GLY A 175 20.50 6.86 3.19
C GLY A 175 19.61 7.68 4.11
N VAL A 176 18.35 7.91 3.72
CA VAL A 176 17.38 8.69 4.51
C VAL A 176 16.60 7.76 5.43
N GLU A 177 16.72 7.94 6.74
CA GLU A 177 15.95 7.24 7.75
C GLU A 177 15.15 8.25 8.58
N TYR A 178 13.83 8.25 8.43
CA TYR A 178 12.95 9.19 9.13
C TYR A 178 11.65 8.55 9.62
N MET A 179 11.34 7.33 9.17
CA MET A 179 10.06 6.69 9.41
C MET A 179 9.81 6.25 10.87
N PHE A 180 10.81 6.36 11.73
CA PHE A 180 10.70 6.16 13.18
C PHE A 180 10.13 7.39 13.92
N ILE A 181 10.02 8.53 13.25
CA ILE A 181 9.44 9.75 13.82
C ILE A 181 7.92 9.57 13.93
N ASN A 182 7.35 9.83 15.10
CA ASN A 182 5.91 9.69 15.34
C ASN A 182 5.08 10.88 14.82
N ASP A 183 5.71 12.05 14.68
CA ASP A 183 5.07 13.26 14.19
C ASP A 183 4.92 13.20 12.65
N LEU A 184 3.67 13.24 12.19
CA LEU A 184 3.33 13.17 10.78
C LEU A 184 3.80 14.41 10.01
N ASP A 185 3.76 15.60 10.62
CA ASP A 185 4.13 16.85 9.96
C ASP A 185 5.63 16.87 9.69
N GLN A 186 6.43 16.39 10.65
CA GLN A 186 7.87 16.21 10.47
C GLN A 186 8.19 15.17 9.40
N CYS A 187 7.49 14.03 9.41
CA CYS A 187 7.65 13.01 8.37
C CYS A 187 7.30 13.56 6.98
N ASN A 188 6.23 14.35 6.87
CA ASN A 188 5.80 14.95 5.62
C ASN A 188 6.80 16.01 5.15
N TRP A 189 7.33 16.84 6.05
CA TRP A 189 8.33 17.84 5.71
C TRP A 189 9.61 17.20 5.14
N ILE A 190 10.12 16.15 5.80
CA ILE A 190 11.28 15.41 5.27
C ILE A 190 10.93 14.79 3.92
N ARG A 191 9.76 14.14 3.81
CA ARG A 191 9.35 13.50 2.57
C ARG A 191 9.26 14.49 1.42
N GLU A 192 8.64 15.64 1.62
CA GLU A 192 8.54 16.70 0.61
C GLU A 192 9.93 17.20 0.21
N LYS A 193 10.87 17.36 1.15
CA LYS A 193 12.23 17.81 0.83
C LYS A 193 13.04 16.85 -0.02
N PHE A 194 12.82 15.54 0.13
CA PHE A 194 13.57 14.52 -0.59
C PHE A 194 12.86 13.99 -1.83
N GLU A 195 11.53 14.00 -1.87
CA GLU A 195 10.74 13.46 -2.99
C GLU A 195 10.29 14.51 -4.02
N ALA A 196 10.30 15.81 -3.67
CA ALA A 196 9.91 16.89 -4.60
C ALA A 196 10.99 17.26 -5.63
#